data_AF-T0HCV4-F1
#
_entry.id   AF-T0HCV4-F1
#
_cell.length_a   1.000
_cell.length_b   1.000
_cell.length_c   1.000
_cell.angle_alpha   90.00
_cell.angle_beta   90.00
_cell.angle_gamma   90.00
#
_symmetry.space_group_name_H-M   'P 1'
#
loop_
_entity.id
_entity.type
_entity.pdbx_description
1 polymer ?
#
loop_
_entity_poly.entity_id
_entity_poly.type
_entity_poly.pdbx_seq_one_letter_code
_entity_poly.pdbx_strand_id
1 'polypeptide(L)'
;MKARIKSWIVLLLIVLKLFVYGCVEKNTEDPTSVYLYWSGDQTVPNDLELIHGKYWESAHWSHEHILFLELKAPPSWRKEFKELNRLIEVKSDGTEPSGAPAWFRPPKYYKVLIPSGENGQGSVYYENPKNGHMFLYDVQL
;
A
#
# COMPACT_ATOMS: atom_id res chain seq x y z
N MET A 1 54.26 -17.54 1.77
CA MET A 1 53.70 -18.00 0.49
C MET A 1 52.47 -17.12 0.18
N LYS A 2 52.53 -16.18 -0.77
CA LYS A 2 51.42 -15.25 -1.07
C LYS A 2 50.43 -15.94 -2.01
N ALA A 3 49.22 -16.24 -1.54
CA ALA A 3 48.16 -16.77 -2.40
C ALA A 3 47.79 -15.73 -3.47
N ARG A 4 48.01 -16.08 -4.76
CA ARG A 4 47.51 -15.28 -5.88
C ARG A 4 46.03 -15.63 -6.08
N ILE A 5 45.15 -14.77 -5.57
CA ILE A 5 43.72 -14.85 -5.84
C ILE A 5 43.53 -14.64 -7.35
N LYS A 6 42.92 -15.62 -8.01
CA LYS A 6 42.71 -15.57 -9.47
C LYS A 6 41.60 -14.56 -9.79
N SER A 7 41.74 -13.81 -10.89
CA SER A 7 40.84 -12.70 -11.26
C SER A 7 39.34 -13.08 -11.29
N TRP A 8 39.00 -14.30 -11.75
CA TRP A 8 37.63 -14.82 -11.74
C TRP A 8 37.03 -15.02 -10.34
N ILE A 9 37.85 -15.29 -9.32
CA ILE A 9 37.39 -15.38 -7.92
C ILE A 9 37.01 -13.99 -7.40
N VAL A 10 37.74 -12.95 -7.81
CA VAL A 10 37.41 -11.56 -7.50
C VAL A 10 36.11 -11.15 -8.19
N LEU A 11 35.95 -11.51 -9.47
CA LEU A 11 34.73 -11.25 -10.23
C LEU A 11 33.50 -11.95 -9.62
N LEU A 12 33.65 -13.23 -9.23
CA LEU A 12 32.62 -14.00 -8.55
C LEU A 12 32.22 -13.36 -7.22
N LEU A 13 33.18 -12.88 -6.43
CA LEU A 13 32.92 -12.20 -5.15
C LEU A 13 32.20 -10.84 -5.35
N ILE A 14 32.50 -10.11 -6.43
CA ILE A 14 31.80 -8.86 -6.78
C ILE A 14 30.36 -9.15 -7.19
N VAL A 15 30.14 -10.16 -8.05
CA VAL A 15 28.80 -10.57 -8.48
C VAL A 15 27.98 -11.07 -7.29
N LEU A 16 28.57 -11.87 -6.39
CA LEU A 16 27.88 -12.38 -5.19
C LEU A 16 27.46 -11.24 -4.25
N LYS A 17 28.24 -10.16 -4.14
CA LYS A 17 27.85 -8.97 -3.36
C LYS A 17 26.70 -8.17 -3.96
N LEU A 18 26.43 -8.29 -5.26
CA LEU A 18 25.30 -7.62 -5.90
C LEU A 18 23.96 -8.33 -5.63
N PHE A 19 23.97 -9.62 -5.26
CA PHE A 19 22.76 -10.41 -5.01
C PHE A 19 22.25 -10.38 -3.56
N VAL A 20 22.98 -9.76 -2.62
CA VAL A 20 22.62 -9.77 -1.18
C VAL A 20 21.77 -8.57 -0.72
N TYR A 21 21.42 -7.65 -1.63
CA TYR A 21 20.43 -6.61 -1.34
C TYR A 21 19.02 -7.18 -1.51
N GLY A 22 18.68 -8.20 -0.72
CA GLY A 22 17.30 -8.61 -0.54
C GLY A 22 16.58 -7.48 0.19
N CYS A 23 15.52 -6.95 -0.43
CA CYS A 23 14.67 -5.91 0.14
C CYS A 23 14.22 -6.33 1.55
N VAL A 24 14.13 -5.38 2.47
CA VAL A 24 13.66 -5.66 3.84
C VAL A 24 12.14 -5.62 3.81
N GLU A 25 11.49 -6.63 4.38
CA GLU A 25 10.04 -6.60 4.61
C GLU A 25 9.66 -5.33 5.39
N LYS A 26 8.65 -4.60 4.93
CA LYS A 26 8.08 -3.50 5.71
C LYS A 26 6.83 -4.00 6.40
N ASN A 27 6.76 -3.80 7.71
CA ASN A 27 5.59 -4.13 8.51
C ASN A 27 5.39 -3.05 9.57
N THR A 28 4.27 -2.34 9.51
CA THR A 28 4.02 -1.20 10.42
C THR A 28 2.54 -0.97 10.63
N GLU A 29 2.20 -0.47 11.83
CA GLU A 29 0.87 -0.01 12.19
C GLU A 29 0.83 1.52 12.46
N ASP A 30 1.96 2.21 12.27
CA ASP A 30 2.04 3.68 12.37
C ASP A 30 1.35 4.32 11.14
N PRO A 31 0.24 5.05 11.30
CA PRO A 31 -0.55 5.54 10.17
C PRO A 31 0.25 6.41 9.19
N THR A 32 1.17 7.23 9.71
CA THR A 32 2.06 8.06 8.89
C THR A 32 2.99 7.22 8.04
N SER A 33 3.69 6.25 8.64
CA SER A 33 4.57 5.33 7.90
C SER A 33 3.80 4.52 6.87
N VAL A 34 2.59 4.05 7.23
CA VAL A 34 1.69 3.33 6.32
C VAL A 34 1.37 4.15 5.08
N TYR A 35 0.94 5.41 5.24
CA TYR A 35 0.66 6.30 4.12
C TYR A 35 1.89 6.47 3.23
N LEU A 36 3.06 6.78 3.83
CA LEU A 36 4.28 7.07 3.07
C LEU A 36 4.81 5.84 2.31
N TYR A 37 4.72 4.65 2.89
CA TYR A 37 5.13 3.43 2.20
C TYR A 37 4.20 3.09 1.03
N TRP A 38 2.90 3.28 1.20
CA TRP A 38 1.92 3.03 0.15
C TRP A 38 1.96 4.06 -0.96
N SER A 39 1.96 5.35 -0.64
CA SER A 39 1.91 6.42 -1.65
C SER A 39 3.25 6.63 -2.36
N GLY A 40 4.36 6.25 -1.72
CA GLY A 40 5.70 6.58 -2.18
C GLY A 40 6.07 8.05 -2.00
N ASP A 41 5.23 8.83 -1.32
CA ASP A 41 5.50 10.23 -1.03
C ASP A 41 6.60 10.39 0.02
N GLN A 42 7.23 11.58 0.03
CA GLN A 42 8.20 11.95 1.07
C GLN A 42 7.54 12.51 2.33
N THR A 43 6.31 13.02 2.22
CA THR A 43 5.59 13.69 3.31
C THR A 43 4.08 13.45 3.17
N VAL A 44 3.37 13.42 4.30
CA VAL A 44 1.91 13.40 4.32
C VAL A 44 1.38 14.80 4.01
N PRO A 45 0.42 14.96 3.07
CA PRO A 45 -0.27 16.23 2.86
C PRO A 45 -0.88 16.77 4.17
N ASN A 46 -0.69 18.06 4.43
CA ASN A 46 -1.10 18.69 5.70
C ASN A 46 -2.62 18.68 5.95
N ASP A 47 -3.42 18.43 4.90
CA ASP A 47 -4.87 18.39 4.93
C ASP A 47 -5.44 16.96 5.01
N LEU A 48 -4.58 15.93 5.09
CA LEU A 48 -4.97 14.57 5.43
C LEU A 48 -4.91 14.34 6.94
N GLU A 49 -5.98 13.74 7.48
CA GLU A 49 -6.02 13.22 8.84
C GLU A 49 -5.88 11.71 8.78
N LEU A 50 -4.74 11.16 9.20
CA LEU A 50 -4.51 9.72 9.27
C LEU A 50 -4.97 9.19 10.64
N ILE A 51 -5.85 8.19 10.66
CA ILE A 51 -6.51 7.71 11.88
C ILE A 51 -5.89 6.37 12.31
N HIS A 52 -5.92 5.37 11.44
CA HIS A 52 -5.32 4.05 11.69
C HIS A 52 -4.62 3.54 10.44
N GLY A 53 -3.56 2.76 10.60
CA GLY A 53 -2.86 2.14 9.49
C GLY A 53 -2.39 0.74 9.84
N LYS A 54 -2.29 -0.12 8.83
CA LYS A 54 -1.59 -1.39 8.88
C LYS A 54 -1.04 -1.69 7.49
N TYR A 55 0.24 -1.96 7.40
CA TYR A 55 0.92 -2.19 6.13
C TYR A 55 1.87 -3.37 6.24
N TRP A 56 1.86 -4.21 5.21
CA TRP A 56 2.87 -5.23 4.96
C TRP A 56 3.35 -5.12 3.51
N GLU A 57 4.65 -5.17 3.27
CA GLU A 57 5.27 -5.24 1.94
C GLU A 57 6.37 -6.29 1.95
N SER A 58 6.40 -7.13 0.92
CA SER A 58 7.33 -8.25 0.84
C SER A 58 8.80 -7.78 0.72
N ALA A 59 9.70 -8.66 1.16
CA ALA A 59 11.14 -8.54 0.99
C ALA A 59 11.62 -8.85 -0.45
N HIS A 60 10.69 -9.07 -1.39
CA HIS A 60 11.00 -9.47 -2.75
C HIS A 60 11.07 -8.27 -3.70
N TRP A 61 11.51 -8.54 -4.93
CA TRP A 61 11.57 -7.55 -6.00
C TRP A 61 10.19 -7.27 -6.61
N SER A 62 9.26 -8.23 -6.49
CA SER A 62 7.84 -7.98 -6.71
C SER A 62 7.35 -7.11 -5.55
N HIS A 63 6.94 -5.87 -5.84
CA HIS A 63 6.33 -4.96 -4.86
C HIS A 63 4.94 -5.47 -4.45
N GLU A 64 4.93 -6.58 -3.72
CA GLU A 64 3.75 -7.17 -3.14
C GLU A 64 3.46 -6.47 -1.83
N HIS A 65 2.23 -6.03 -1.63
CA HIS A 65 1.82 -5.35 -0.42
C HIS A 65 0.37 -5.60 -0.05
N ILE A 66 0.06 -5.40 1.22
CA ILE A 66 -1.28 -5.34 1.78
C ILE A 66 -1.38 -4.10 2.65
N LEU A 67 -2.38 -3.26 2.37
CA LEU A 67 -2.66 -2.01 3.08
C LEU A 67 -4.05 -2.07 3.70
N PHE A 68 -4.14 -1.62 4.95
CA PHE A 68 -5.36 -1.07 5.54
C PHE A 68 -5.07 0.33 6.04
N LEU A 69 -5.86 1.32 5.63
CA LEU A 69 -5.68 2.72 6.06
C LEU A 69 -7.04 3.38 6.30
N GLU A 70 -7.20 4.03 7.45
CA GLU A 70 -8.35 4.86 7.78
C GLU A 70 -7.90 6.33 7.81
N LEU A 71 -8.59 7.20 7.08
CA LEU A 71 -8.22 8.60 6.96
C LEU A 71 -9.42 9.52 6.75
N LYS A 72 -9.23 10.83 6.95
CA LYS A 72 -10.09 11.86 6.36
C LYS A 72 -9.34 12.63 5.30
N ALA A 73 -9.98 12.79 4.14
CA ALA A 73 -9.41 13.50 3.00
C ALA A 73 -10.31 14.64 2.50
N PRO A 74 -9.72 15.78 2.10
CA PRO A 74 -10.44 16.89 1.52
C PRO A 74 -10.98 16.53 0.13
N PRO A 75 -11.99 17.27 -0.38
CA PRO A 75 -12.60 16.99 -1.67
C PRO A 75 -11.61 16.95 -2.85
N SER A 76 -10.58 17.80 -2.85
CA SER A 76 -9.53 17.84 -3.88
C SER A 76 -8.77 16.53 -3.95
N TRP A 77 -8.22 16.09 -2.81
CA TRP A 77 -7.47 14.83 -2.71
C TRP A 77 -8.33 13.63 -3.11
N ARG A 78 -9.59 13.57 -2.63
CA ARG A 78 -10.51 12.47 -2.99
C ARG A 78 -10.81 12.42 -4.48
N LYS A 79 -10.95 13.57 -5.13
CA LYS A 79 -11.20 13.66 -6.57
C LYS A 79 -9.99 13.11 -7.33
N GLU A 80 -8.80 13.60 -7.01
CA GLU A 80 -7.55 13.16 -7.63
C GLU A 80 -7.29 11.66 -7.40
N PHE A 81 -7.46 11.19 -6.18
CA PHE A 81 -7.34 9.77 -5.83
C PHE A 81 -8.23 8.87 -6.70
N LYS A 82 -9.49 9.28 -6.92
CA LYS A 82 -10.42 8.54 -7.80
C LYS A 82 -10.02 8.58 -9.26
N GLU A 83 -9.51 9.71 -9.74
CA GLU A 83 -9.09 9.89 -11.13
C GLU A 83 -7.82 9.06 -11.44
N LEU A 84 -6.81 9.14 -10.58
CA LEU A 84 -5.54 8.40 -10.74
C LEU A 84 -5.75 6.88 -10.70
N ASN A 85 -6.58 6.40 -9.78
CA ASN A 85 -6.87 4.97 -9.61
C ASN A 85 -8.03 4.47 -10.47
N ARG A 86 -8.61 5.33 -11.32
CA ARG A 86 -9.76 5.03 -12.19
C ARG A 86 -10.91 4.35 -11.43
N LEU A 87 -11.27 4.91 -10.28
CA LEU A 87 -12.23 4.28 -9.38
C LEU A 87 -13.67 4.44 -9.87
N ILE A 88 -14.44 3.36 -9.79
CA ILE A 88 -15.88 3.33 -10.06
C ILE A 88 -16.66 2.96 -8.80
N GLU A 89 -17.84 3.54 -8.65
CA GLU A 89 -18.75 3.21 -7.56
C GLU A 89 -19.50 1.91 -7.86
N VAL A 90 -19.53 1.01 -6.87
CA VAL A 90 -20.22 -0.28 -6.95
C VAL A 90 -21.14 -0.49 -5.75
N LYS A 91 -22.06 -1.45 -5.87
CA LYS A 91 -22.84 -1.90 -4.72
C LYS A 91 -21.96 -2.76 -3.82
N SER A 92 -21.96 -2.45 -2.53
CA SER A 92 -21.34 -3.31 -1.52
C SER A 92 -21.98 -4.70 -1.54
N ASP A 93 -21.16 -5.74 -1.61
CA ASP A 93 -21.56 -7.13 -1.33
C ASP A 93 -21.52 -7.44 0.18
N GLY A 94 -20.85 -6.59 0.96
CA GLY A 94 -20.71 -6.72 2.41
C GLY A 94 -19.57 -7.63 2.83
N THR A 95 -18.72 -8.04 1.90
CA THR A 95 -17.53 -8.84 2.17
C THR A 95 -16.45 -7.93 2.74
N GLU A 96 -15.91 -8.29 3.92
CA GLU A 96 -14.74 -7.63 4.48
C GLU A 96 -13.46 -8.24 3.89
N PRO A 97 -12.42 -7.44 3.62
CA PRO A 97 -11.15 -7.99 3.16
C PRO A 97 -10.54 -8.95 4.18
N SER A 98 -9.88 -10.00 3.66
CA SER A 98 -9.20 -10.97 4.52
C SER A 98 -8.08 -10.30 5.33
N GLY A 99 -7.96 -10.65 6.61
CA GLY A 99 -6.93 -10.10 7.49
C GLY A 99 -7.18 -8.66 7.97
N ALA A 100 -8.38 -8.11 7.72
CA ALA A 100 -8.77 -6.79 8.19
C ALA A 100 -8.61 -6.66 9.72
N PRO A 101 -7.95 -5.58 10.20
CA PRO A 101 -7.84 -5.32 11.62
C PRO A 101 -9.20 -4.94 12.22
N ALA A 102 -9.35 -5.10 13.53
CA ALA A 102 -10.64 -4.90 14.21
C ALA A 102 -11.24 -3.48 14.07
N TRP A 103 -10.41 -2.48 13.75
CA TRP A 103 -10.83 -1.10 13.49
C TRP A 103 -11.29 -0.86 12.05
N PHE A 104 -10.96 -1.73 11.09
CA PHE A 104 -11.33 -1.57 9.68
C PHE A 104 -12.79 -2.00 9.45
N ARG A 105 -13.72 -1.14 9.85
CA ARG A 105 -15.16 -1.40 9.83
C ARG A 105 -15.92 -0.29 9.10
N PRO A 106 -15.83 -0.25 7.75
CA PRO A 106 -16.53 0.76 6.97
C PRO A 106 -18.05 0.66 7.19
N PRO A 107 -18.73 1.75 7.56
CA PRO A 107 -20.18 1.73 7.71
C PRO A 107 -20.90 1.41 6.38
N LYS A 108 -21.98 0.63 6.44
CA LYS A 108 -22.74 0.15 5.25
C LYS A 108 -23.27 1.24 4.31
N TYR A 109 -23.38 2.48 4.80
CA TYR A 109 -23.84 3.62 4.00
C TYR A 109 -22.70 4.34 3.26
N TYR A 110 -21.45 3.89 3.41
CA TYR A 110 -20.33 4.43 2.66
C TYR A 110 -20.44 3.97 1.21
N LYS A 111 -19.95 4.81 0.29
CA LYS A 111 -19.77 4.42 -1.09
C LYS A 111 -18.66 3.39 -1.17
N VAL A 112 -18.85 2.35 -1.96
CA VAL A 112 -17.80 1.37 -2.26
C VAL A 112 -17.23 1.70 -3.62
N LEU A 113 -15.91 1.80 -3.69
CA LEU A 113 -15.15 2.17 -4.87
C LEU A 113 -14.14 1.07 -5.17
N ILE A 114 -14.03 0.69 -6.45
CA ILE A 114 -13.03 -0.27 -6.94
C ILE A 114 -12.36 0.27 -8.20
N PRO A 115 -11.10 -0.12 -8.50
CA PRO A 115 -10.46 0.22 -9.78
C PRO A 115 -11.26 -0.32 -10.96
N SER A 116 -11.42 0.48 -12.02
CA SER A 116 -12.07 0.03 -13.26
C SER A 116 -11.13 -0.87 -14.08
N GLY A 117 -11.46 -2.16 -14.21
CA GLY A 117 -10.76 -3.12 -15.07
C GLY A 117 -10.61 -4.51 -14.43
N GLU A 118 -10.14 -5.49 -15.22
CA GLU A 118 -9.87 -6.86 -14.74
C GLU A 118 -8.71 -6.95 -13.74
N ASN A 119 -7.95 -5.85 -13.57
CA ASN A 119 -6.75 -5.76 -12.74
C ASN A 119 -7.02 -5.27 -11.30
N GLY A 120 -8.28 -5.16 -10.87
CA GLY A 120 -8.58 -4.92 -9.46
C GLY A 120 -8.23 -6.17 -8.66
N GLN A 121 -6.97 -6.30 -8.22
CA GLN A 121 -6.43 -7.48 -7.51
C GLN A 121 -7.05 -7.71 -6.11
N GLY A 122 -8.21 -7.14 -5.83
CA GLY A 122 -8.91 -7.20 -4.55
C GLY A 122 -8.98 -5.86 -3.81
N SER A 123 -8.31 -4.80 -4.30
CA SER A 123 -8.34 -3.48 -3.66
C SER A 123 -9.77 -2.91 -3.64
N VAL A 124 -10.18 -2.42 -2.47
CA VAL A 124 -11.50 -1.83 -2.26
C VAL A 124 -11.39 -0.61 -1.34
N TYR A 125 -12.11 0.44 -1.71
CA TYR A 125 -12.10 1.71 -0.99
C TYR A 125 -13.50 2.10 -0.58
N TYR A 126 -13.65 2.62 0.63
CA TYR A 126 -14.92 3.04 1.19
C TYR A 126 -14.87 4.54 1.47
N GLU A 127 -15.86 5.29 0.99
CA GLU A 127 -15.87 6.76 1.09
C GLU A 127 -17.20 7.25 1.68
N ASN A 128 -17.13 8.10 2.70
CA ASN A 128 -18.24 8.96 3.09
C ASN A 128 -18.12 10.31 2.37
N PRO A 129 -18.97 10.59 1.36
CA PRO A 129 -18.83 11.80 0.55
C PRO A 129 -19.10 13.09 1.34
N LYS A 130 -19.77 13.01 2.50
CA LYS A 130 -20.18 14.17 3.30
C LYS A 130 -19.05 14.74 4.15
N ASN A 131 -18.25 13.88 4.77
CA ASN A 131 -17.21 14.30 5.73
C ASN A 131 -15.81 13.88 5.31
N GLY A 132 -15.65 13.22 4.16
CA GLY A 132 -14.35 12.82 3.63
C GLY A 132 -13.69 11.67 4.38
N HIS A 133 -14.40 11.00 5.29
CA HIS A 133 -13.90 9.82 5.98
C HIS A 133 -13.81 8.63 5.02
N MET A 134 -12.69 7.92 5.06
CA MET A 134 -12.37 6.86 4.12
C MET A 134 -11.69 5.67 4.80
N PHE A 135 -11.96 4.48 4.26
CA PHE A 135 -11.21 3.26 4.54
C PHE A 135 -10.62 2.76 3.21
N LEU A 136 -9.31 2.53 3.19
CA LEU A 136 -8.60 2.03 2.02
C LEU A 136 -8.08 0.63 2.33
N TYR A 137 -8.51 -0.34 1.54
CA TYR A 137 -7.84 -1.65 1.43
C TYR A 137 -7.19 -1.72 0.06
N ASP A 138 -5.87 -1.80 0.04
CA ASP A 138 -5.10 -1.96 -1.20
C ASP A 138 -4.26 -3.23 -1.11
N VAL A 139 -4.23 -3.99 -2.21
CA VAL A 139 -3.51 -5.25 -2.28
C VAL A 139 -2.89 -5.41 -3.66
N GLN A 140 -1.61 -5.79 -3.65
CA GLN A 140 -0.87 -6.20 -4.83
C GLN A 140 -0.09 -7.46 -4.47
N LEU A 141 -0.31 -8.57 -5.19
CA LEU A 141 0.32 -9.87 -4.94
C LEU A 141 0.93 -10.45 -6.22
#